data_AF-A0A497PFL9-F1
#
_entry.id   AF-A0A497PFL9-F1
#
_cell.length_a   1.000
_cell.length_b   1.000
_cell.length_c   1.000
_cell.angle_alpha   90.00
_cell.angle_beta   90.00
_cell.angle_gamma   90.00
#
_symmetry.space_group_name_H-M   'P 1'
#
loop_
_entity.id
_entity.type
_entity.pdbx_description
1 polymer ?
#
loop_
_entity_poly.entity_id
_entity_poly.type
_entity_poly.pdbx_seq_one_letter_code
_entity_poly.pdbx_strand_id
1 'polypeptide(L)'
;MKPFNPLATYFYIAVAILVSYALFYAFGYMVLIVVMIFFLVDTVQGGRIVLRDADQSFARYAAWFNIALAVAGVAILSINAISLAQLGCFLIMPDVRDFTLVCPLFVLMANFGIRNLRGMYTQEPA
;
A
#
# COMPACT_ATOMS: atom_id res chain seq x y z
N MET A 1 -12.51 14.85 16.52
CA MET A 1 -11.35 14.01 16.13
C MET A 1 -11.48 12.69 16.87
N LYS A 2 -11.61 11.55 16.16
CA LYS A 2 -11.57 10.23 16.81
C LYS A 2 -10.12 9.93 17.24
N PRO A 3 -9.89 9.37 18.44
CA PRO A 3 -8.54 9.00 18.86
C PRO A 3 -8.03 7.85 17.99
N PHE A 4 -6.85 8.04 17.39
CA PHE A 4 -6.12 7.02 16.66
C PHE A 4 -5.65 5.93 17.62
N ASN A 5 -5.97 4.66 17.33
CA ASN A 5 -5.44 3.52 18.07
C ASN A 5 -4.25 2.90 17.30
N PRO A 6 -3.01 3.26 17.65
CA PRO A 6 -1.82 2.78 16.94
C PRO A 6 -1.67 1.27 17.05
N LEU A 7 -1.96 0.68 18.21
CA LEU A 7 -1.76 -0.75 18.46
C LEU A 7 -2.65 -1.60 17.54
N ALA A 8 -3.92 -1.23 17.41
CA ALA A 8 -4.85 -1.91 16.52
C ALA A 8 -4.40 -1.79 15.05
N THR A 9 -3.94 -0.61 14.64
CA THR A 9 -3.45 -0.38 13.27
C THR A 9 -2.23 -1.23 12.94
N TYR A 10 -1.24 -1.29 13.86
CA TYR A 10 -0.06 -2.13 13.69
C TYR A 10 -0.40 -3.61 13.65
N PHE A 11 -1.38 -4.06 14.45
CA PHE A 11 -1.87 -5.43 14.40
C PHE A 11 -2.47 -5.76 13.03
N TYR A 12 -3.32 -4.89 12.48
CA TYR A 12 -3.89 -5.11 11.14
C TYR A 12 -2.83 -5.08 10.04
N ILE A 13 -1.82 -4.21 10.15
CA ILE A 13 -0.66 -4.21 9.24
C ILE A 13 0.06 -5.56 9.31
N ALA A 14 0.40 -6.05 10.49
CA ALA A 14 1.08 -7.33 10.67
C ALA A 14 0.28 -8.51 10.08
N VAL A 15 -1.03 -8.55 10.32
CA VAL A 15 -1.92 -9.58 9.74
C VAL A 15 -1.97 -9.46 8.22
N ALA A 16 -2.14 -8.26 7.66
CA ALA A 16 -2.18 -8.05 6.21
C ALA A 16 -0.85 -8.46 5.54
N ILE A 17 0.27 -8.24 6.21
CA ILE A 17 1.60 -8.68 5.76
C ILE A 17 1.69 -10.21 5.74
N LEU A 18 1.31 -10.86 6.84
CA LEU A 18 1.31 -12.32 6.93
C LEU A 18 0.45 -12.95 5.83
N VAL A 19 -0.75 -12.41 5.60
CA VAL A 19 -1.64 -12.84 4.52
C VAL A 19 -1.02 -12.62 3.15
N SER A 20 -0.37 -11.48 2.92
CA SER A 20 0.30 -11.18 1.65
C SER A 20 1.43 -12.16 1.34
N TYR A 21 2.25 -12.50 2.35
CA TYR A 21 3.28 -13.53 2.19
C TYR A 21 2.68 -14.93 1.99
N ALA A 22 1.63 -15.29 2.73
CA ALA A 22 0.95 -16.58 2.54
C ALA A 22 0.39 -16.72 1.11
N LEU A 23 -0.22 -15.66 0.57
CA LEU A 23 -0.70 -15.63 -0.81
C LEU A 23 0.44 -15.74 -1.82
N PHE A 24 1.55 -15.05 -1.58
CA PHE A 24 2.74 -15.16 -2.42
C PHE A 24 3.28 -16.59 -2.45
N TYR A 25 3.41 -17.25 -1.29
CA TYR A 25 3.89 -18.63 -1.23
C TYR A 25 2.93 -19.64 -1.87
N ALA A 26 1.62 -19.42 -1.76
CA ALA A 26 0.62 -20.33 -2.30
C ALA A 26 0.37 -20.15 -3.81
N PHE A 27 0.40 -18.92 -4.31
CA PHE A 27 -0.07 -18.59 -5.67
C PHE A 27 0.92 -17.75 -6.50
N GLY A 28 2.08 -17.40 -5.93
CA GLY A 28 3.11 -16.61 -6.59
C GLY A 28 2.79 -15.12 -6.72
N TYR A 29 3.59 -14.43 -7.53
CA TYR A 29 3.51 -12.97 -7.69
C TYR A 29 2.21 -12.48 -8.34
N MET A 30 1.59 -13.27 -9.22
CA MET A 30 0.40 -12.82 -9.97
C MET A 30 -0.78 -12.52 -9.03
N VAL A 31 -1.09 -13.43 -8.11
CA VAL A 31 -2.16 -13.21 -7.12
C VAL A 31 -1.79 -12.08 -6.17
N LEU A 32 -0.54 -12.01 -5.73
CA LEU A 32 -0.06 -10.92 -4.88
C LEU A 32 -0.27 -9.55 -5.55
N ILE A 33 0.05 -9.41 -6.84
CA ILE A 33 -0.17 -8.17 -7.60
C ILE A 33 -1.66 -7.80 -7.63
N VAL A 34 -2.55 -8.74 -7.92
CA VAL A 34 -4.01 -8.47 -7.95
C VAL A 34 -4.49 -7.95 -6.60
N VAL A 35 -4.06 -8.57 -5.50
CA VAL A 35 -4.40 -8.10 -4.15
C VAL A 35 -3.82 -6.71 -3.88
N MET A 36 -2.59 -6.44 -4.29
CA MET A 36 -1.98 -5.10 -4.12
C MET A 36 -2.66 -4.03 -4.98
N ILE A 37 -3.16 -4.38 -6.18
CA ILE A 37 -3.96 -3.48 -7.00
C ILE A 37 -5.28 -3.14 -6.31
N PHE A 38 -5.94 -4.10 -5.66
CA PHE A 38 -7.14 -3.83 -4.87
C PHE A 38 -6.87 -2.80 -3.77
N PHE A 39 -5.78 -2.96 -3.01
CA PHE A 39 -5.37 -1.99 -2.00
C PHE A 39 -4.96 -0.63 -2.60
N LEU A 40 -4.33 -0.62 -3.77
CA LEU A 40 -4.01 0.62 -4.48
C LEU A 40 -5.27 1.40 -4.85
N VAL A 41 -6.29 0.71 -5.37
CA VAL A 41 -7.58 1.32 -5.70
C VAL A 41 -8.24 1.92 -4.46
N ASP A 42 -8.29 1.17 -3.35
CA ASP A 42 -8.81 1.66 -2.07
C ASP A 42 -8.01 2.88 -1.56
N THR A 43 -6.69 2.86 -1.68
CA THR A 43 -5.80 3.96 -1.29
C THR A 43 -6.06 5.21 -2.12
N VAL A 44 -6.22 5.09 -3.44
CA VAL A 44 -6.51 6.23 -4.33
C VAL A 44 -7.89 6.79 -4.05
N GLN A 45 -8.92 5.95 -3.88
CA GLN A 45 -10.27 6.41 -3.55
C GLN A 45 -10.28 7.13 -2.20
N GLY A 46 -9.72 6.52 -1.16
CA GLY A 46 -9.62 7.15 0.16
C GLY A 46 -8.79 8.43 0.14
N GLY A 47 -7.70 8.45 -0.63
CA GLY A 47 -6.85 9.63 -0.76
C GLY A 47 -7.56 10.78 -1.46
N ARG A 48 -8.40 10.51 -2.47
CA ARG A 48 -9.25 11.55 -3.10
C ARG A 48 -10.21 12.19 -2.11
N ILE A 49 -10.79 11.41 -1.21
CA ILE A 49 -11.67 11.93 -0.14
C ILE A 49 -10.87 12.87 0.76
N VAL A 50 -9.70 12.45 1.26
CA VAL A 50 -8.84 13.32 2.08
C VAL A 50 -8.43 14.59 1.33
N LEU A 51 -8.08 14.49 0.05
CA LEU A 51 -7.65 15.63 -0.76
C LEU A 51 -8.75 16.67 -0.99
N ARG A 52 -10.02 16.22 -0.99
CA ARG A 52 -11.22 17.06 -1.17
C ARG A 52 -11.71 17.64 0.16
N ASP A 53 -11.74 16.83 1.21
CA ASP A 53 -12.50 17.12 2.43
C ASP A 53 -11.61 17.57 3.61
N ALA A 54 -10.28 17.44 3.52
CA ALA A 54 -9.38 17.91 4.57
C ALA A 54 -8.98 19.38 4.38
N ASP A 55 -9.26 20.20 5.38
CA ASP A 55 -8.90 21.63 5.40
C ASP A 55 -7.38 21.84 5.59
N GLN A 56 -6.70 20.93 6.29
CA GLN A 56 -5.29 21.06 6.63
C GLN A 56 -4.39 20.66 5.44
N SER A 57 -3.47 21.55 5.05
CA SER A 57 -2.48 21.30 4.00
C SER A 57 -1.64 20.05 4.27
N PHE A 58 -1.26 19.82 5.54
CA PHE A 58 -0.52 18.63 5.95
C PHE A 58 -1.22 17.32 5.56
N ALA A 59 -2.53 17.21 5.80
CA ALA A 59 -3.30 16.00 5.48
C ALA A 59 -3.33 15.75 3.97
N ARG A 60 -3.41 16.81 3.17
CA ARG A 60 -3.39 16.73 1.69
C ARG A 60 -2.02 16.29 1.17
N TYR A 61 -0.93 16.84 1.72
CA TYR A 61 0.44 16.40 1.37
C TYR A 61 0.68 14.94 1.75
N ALA A 62 0.28 14.55 2.97
CA ALA A 62 0.39 13.18 3.42
C ALA A 62 -0.43 12.22 2.54
N ALA A 63 -1.62 12.64 2.10
CA ALA A 63 -2.43 11.85 1.17
C ALA A 63 -1.71 11.61 -0.17
N TRP A 64 -1.15 12.66 -0.77
CA TRP A 64 -0.35 12.52 -2.01
C TRP A 64 0.86 11.61 -1.83
N PHE A 65 1.58 11.73 -0.72
CA PHE A 65 2.72 10.87 -0.43
C PHE A 65 2.32 9.39 -0.34
N ASN A 66 1.24 9.08 0.37
CA ASN A 66 0.76 7.71 0.49
C ASN A 66 0.30 7.15 -0.87
N ILE A 67 -0.43 7.94 -1.68
CA ILE A 67 -0.81 7.53 -3.04
C ILE A 67 0.43 7.23 -3.89
N ALA A 68 1.42 8.12 -3.90
CA ALA A 68 2.65 7.95 -4.67
C ALA A 68 3.43 6.70 -4.21
N LEU A 69 3.52 6.48 -2.89
CA LEU A 69 4.18 5.31 -2.30
C LEU A 69 3.50 4.00 -2.72
N ALA A 70 2.16 3.96 -2.70
CA ALA A 70 1.41 2.79 -3.14
C ALA A 70 1.58 2.52 -4.64
N VAL A 71 1.51 3.57 -5.47
CA VAL A 71 1.73 3.45 -6.93
C VAL A 71 3.13 2.93 -7.23
N ALA A 72 4.15 3.49 -6.58
CA ALA A 72 5.53 3.05 -6.74
C ALA A 72 5.71 1.58 -6.32
N GLY A 73 5.16 1.19 -5.16
CA GLY A 73 5.21 -0.19 -4.68
C GLY A 73 4.58 -1.17 -5.67
N VAL A 74 3.38 -0.88 -6.18
CA VAL A 74 2.72 -1.76 -7.18
C VAL A 74 3.49 -1.81 -8.50
N ALA A 75 4.02 -0.67 -8.96
CA ALA A 75 4.79 -0.62 -10.21
C ALA A 75 6.06 -1.47 -10.10
N ILE A 76 6.83 -1.32 -9.03
CA ILE A 76 8.04 -2.10 -8.79
C ILE A 76 7.71 -3.59 -8.70
N LEU A 77 6.71 -3.96 -7.89
CA LEU A 77 6.26 -5.34 -7.74
C LEU A 77 5.90 -5.96 -9.09
N SER A 78 5.11 -5.25 -9.90
CA SER A 78 4.62 -5.75 -11.18
C SER A 78 5.75 -5.89 -12.21
N ILE A 79 6.60 -4.86 -12.34
CA ILE A 79 7.73 -4.87 -13.28
C ILE A 79 8.72 -6.00 -12.91
N ASN A 80 9.08 -6.12 -11.64
CA ASN A 80 10.01 -7.16 -11.20
C ASN A 80 9.41 -8.57 -11.33
N ALA A 81 8.13 -8.77 -11.02
CA ALA A 81 7.48 -10.06 -11.20
C ALA A 81 7.39 -10.48 -12.67
N ILE A 82 7.02 -9.56 -13.56
CA ILE A 82 6.95 -9.82 -15.01
C ILE A 82 8.35 -10.09 -15.56
N SER A 83 9.35 -9.29 -15.18
CA SER A 83 10.74 -9.48 -15.59
C SER A 83 11.29 -10.83 -15.10
N LEU A 84 10.98 -11.22 -13.86
CA LEU A 84 11.40 -12.52 -13.34
C LEU A 84 10.80 -13.67 -14.15
N ALA A 85 9.51 -13.55 -14.54
CA ALA A 85 8.83 -14.56 -15.33
C ALA A 85 9.33 -14.64 -16.78
N GLN A 86 9.74 -13.52 -17.38
CA GLN A 86 10.16 -13.45 -18.79
C GLN A 86 11.66 -13.60 -19.00
N LEU A 87 12.47 -12.97 -18.15
CA LEU A 87 13.92 -12.83 -18.30
C LEU A 87 14.71 -13.61 -17.24
N GLY A 88 14.05 -14.16 -16.22
CA GLY A 88 14.71 -14.87 -15.12
C GLY A 88 15.44 -13.96 -14.12
N CYS A 89 15.29 -12.64 -14.24
CA CYS A 89 15.93 -11.65 -13.36
C CYS A 89 14.99 -10.49 -13.01
N PHE A 90 15.25 -9.85 -11.86
CA PHE A 90 14.60 -8.60 -11.49
C PHE A 90 15.18 -7.43 -12.28
N LEU A 91 14.34 -6.48 -12.69
CA LEU A 91 14.77 -5.34 -13.51
C LEU A 91 15.13 -4.13 -12.64
N ILE A 92 14.32 -3.87 -11.61
CA ILE A 92 14.47 -2.74 -10.69
C ILE A 92 15.20 -3.24 -9.45
N MET A 93 16.38 -2.66 -9.19
CA MET A 93 17.26 -3.00 -8.07
C MET A 93 17.52 -4.51 -7.95
N PRO A 94 18.08 -5.16 -8.99
CA PRO A 94 18.35 -6.60 -8.98
C PRO A 94 19.26 -7.06 -7.83
N ASP A 95 20.16 -6.19 -7.38
CA ASP A 95 21.12 -6.49 -6.32
C ASP A 95 20.48 -6.54 -4.92
N VAL A 96 19.25 -6.03 -4.79
CA VAL A 96 18.50 -6.05 -3.51
C VAL A 96 17.50 -7.20 -3.54
N ARG A 97 17.99 -8.37 -3.12
CA ARG A 97 17.33 -9.69 -3.23
C ARG A 97 15.84 -9.70 -2.86
N ASP A 98 15.46 -8.96 -1.82
CA ASP A 98 14.10 -8.99 -1.26
C ASP A 98 13.32 -7.70 -1.50
N PHE A 99 13.82 -6.76 -2.32
CA PHE A 99 13.16 -5.47 -2.54
C PHE A 99 11.73 -5.63 -3.11
N THR A 100 11.56 -6.55 -4.05
CA THR A 100 10.25 -6.89 -4.62
C THR A 100 9.27 -7.39 -3.57
N LEU A 101 9.75 -8.16 -2.57
CA LEU A 101 8.92 -8.71 -1.49
C LEU A 101 8.56 -7.68 -0.42
N VAL A 102 9.29 -6.56 -0.35
CA VAL A 102 8.98 -5.43 0.53
C VAL A 102 7.90 -4.53 -0.10
N CYS A 103 7.68 -4.56 -1.41
CA CYS A 103 6.71 -3.69 -2.08
C CYS A 103 5.27 -3.77 -1.53
N PRO A 104 4.72 -4.96 -1.19
CA PRO A 104 3.43 -5.06 -0.48
C PRO A 104 3.36 -4.27 0.82
N LEU A 105 4.47 -4.17 1.57
CA LEU A 105 4.53 -3.36 2.79
C LEU A 105 4.27 -1.90 2.49
N PHE A 106 4.89 -1.35 1.44
CA PHE A 106 4.69 0.05 1.04
C PHE A 106 3.24 0.33 0.66
N VAL A 107 2.60 -0.59 -0.07
CA VAL A 107 1.19 -0.46 -0.47
C VAL A 107 0.27 -0.51 0.76
N LEU A 108 0.49 -1.46 1.67
CA LEU A 108 -0.32 -1.58 2.88
C LEU A 108 -0.11 -0.38 3.81
N MET A 109 1.13 0.02 4.07
CA MET A 109 1.44 1.21 4.88
C MET A 109 0.76 2.46 4.32
N ALA A 110 0.79 2.64 3.00
CA ALA A 110 0.09 3.73 2.33
C ALA A 110 -1.43 3.66 2.53
N ASN A 111 -2.03 2.48 2.39
CA ASN A 111 -3.46 2.27 2.58
C ASN A 111 -3.90 2.61 4.01
N PHE A 112 -3.18 2.10 5.02
CA PHE A 112 -3.45 2.44 6.42
C PHE A 112 -3.20 3.92 6.71
N GLY A 113 -2.18 4.52 6.11
CA GLY A 113 -1.92 5.97 6.20
C GLY A 113 -3.12 6.78 5.73
N ILE A 114 -3.70 6.45 4.57
CA ILE A 114 -4.92 7.08 4.06
C ILE A 114 -6.12 6.86 4.98
N ARG A 115 -6.34 5.64 5.49
CA ARG A 115 -7.45 5.35 6.42
C ARG A 115 -7.36 6.17 7.70
N ASN A 116 -6.15 6.34 8.23
CA ASN A 116 -5.92 7.18 9.40
C ASN A 116 -6.18 8.66 9.10
N LEU A 117 -5.70 9.16 7.94
CA LEU A 117 -5.97 10.52 7.51
C LEU A 117 -7.47 10.78 7.36
N ARG A 118 -8.23 9.85 6.77
CA ARG A 118 -9.70 9.94 6.69
C ARG A 118 -10.33 10.04 8.08
N GLY A 119 -9.98 9.12 8.98
CA GLY A 119 -10.57 9.10 10.33
C GLY A 119 -10.24 10.32 11.19
N MET A 120 -9.12 10.99 10.93
CA MET A 120 -8.69 12.17 11.67
C MET A 120 -9.17 13.50 11.08
N TYR A 121 -9.17 13.61 9.75
CA TYR A 121 -9.30 14.90 9.03
C TYR A 121 -10.53 15.00 8.13
N THR A 122 -11.33 13.94 7.97
CA THR A 122 -12.57 13.98 7.19
C THR A 122 -13.77 13.70 8.09
N GLN A 123 -14.96 14.15 7.69
CA GLN A 123 -16.21 13.98 8.47
C GLN A 123 -16.94 12.66 8.17
N GLU A 124 -16.35 11.75 7.39
CA GLU A 124 -16.98 10.47 7.09
C GLU A 124 -17.07 9.56 8.33
N PRO A 125 -18.24 8.94 8.58
CA PRO A 125 -18.31 7.84 9.54
C PRO A 125 -17.46 6.66 9.04
N ALA A 126 -16.58 6.19 9.92
CA ALA A 126 -15.69 5.05 9.71
C ALA A 126 -16.44 3.76 9.36
#